data_AF-A0A9W4GW38-F1
#
_entry.id   AF-A0A9W4GW38-F1
#
_cell.length_a   1.000
_cell.length_b   1.000
_cell.length_c   1.000
_cell.angle_alpha   90.00
_cell.angle_beta   90.00
_cell.angle_gamma   90.00
#
_symmetry.space_group_name_H-M   'P 1'
#
loop_
_entity.id
_entity.type
_entity.pdbx_description
1 polymer ?
#
loop_
_entity_poly.entity_id
_entity_poly.type
_entity_poly.pdbx_seq_one_letter_code
_entity_poly.pdbx_strand_id
1 'polypeptide(L)'
;MAQDESGRLLSLLTDGQDDLVARWIRTVTSSLAGRLTPAEVQQDLTELYRALLVAVREGGTATRGEAFGEVRSLLTELSRNRARQGFSPTETAISLFALKEVLEPALVESADVAAFVRFSRVLDDLGLYTVEVHAKTREEIISAQAEQLLELSTPVVKLWDGIVGVPLVGTLDSARTQVVMEKLLQSLLDQNATHAIVDITGVPSVDTQVAQHLLKTVVAARMMGAECTISGIRPQIAQTIVALGIEFGDITTKATLADALRHALHRIEQTRVPAGIGGQA
;
A
#
# COMPACT_ATOMS: atom_id res chain seq x y z
N MET A 1 18.27 23.64 -38.29
CA MET A 1 18.86 23.70 -36.93
C MET A 1 18.58 22.44 -36.14
N ALA A 2 17.33 22.09 -35.82
CA ALA A 2 17.01 20.91 -34.99
C ALA A 2 17.57 19.55 -35.49
N GLN A 3 17.63 19.32 -36.81
CA GLN A 3 18.22 18.10 -37.39
C GLN A 3 19.76 18.06 -37.29
N ASP A 4 20.45 19.19 -37.41
CA ASP A 4 21.91 19.31 -37.21
C ASP A 4 22.27 19.12 -35.72
N GLU A 5 21.44 19.66 -34.83
CA GLU A 5 21.61 19.53 -33.37
C GLU A 5 21.45 18.09 -32.86
N SER A 6 20.48 17.34 -33.42
CA SER A 6 20.27 15.92 -33.07
C SER A 6 21.40 15.04 -33.62
N GLY A 7 21.94 15.37 -34.80
CA GLY A 7 23.08 14.66 -35.37
C GLY A 7 24.35 14.78 -34.52
N ARG A 8 24.64 15.98 -33.99
CA ARG A 8 25.80 16.18 -33.08
C ARG A 8 25.64 15.47 -31.74
N LEU A 9 24.41 15.48 -31.21
CA LEU A 9 24.10 14.72 -30.00
C LEU A 9 24.28 13.21 -30.21
N LEU A 10 23.85 12.68 -31.36
CA LEU A 10 24.08 11.28 -31.70
C LEU A 10 25.58 10.97 -31.83
N SER A 11 26.36 11.81 -32.49
CA SER A 11 27.82 11.63 -32.60
C SER A 11 28.46 11.51 -31.22
N LEU A 12 28.12 12.40 -30.29
CA LEU A 12 28.64 12.38 -28.91
C LEU A 12 28.33 11.05 -28.20
N LEU A 13 27.21 10.42 -28.51
CA LEU A 13 26.82 9.14 -27.90
C LEU A 13 27.44 7.94 -28.62
N THR A 14 27.65 8.01 -29.93
CA THR A 14 28.15 6.89 -30.74
C THR A 14 29.68 6.83 -30.85
N ASP A 15 30.36 7.96 -30.71
CA ASP A 15 31.81 8.03 -30.80
C ASP A 15 32.44 7.32 -29.59
N GLY A 16 33.17 6.24 -29.85
CA GLY A 16 33.73 5.41 -28.77
C GLY A 16 32.68 4.67 -27.93
N GLN A 17 31.51 4.39 -28.50
CA GLN A 17 30.36 3.76 -27.83
C GLN A 17 30.74 2.56 -26.94
N ASP A 18 31.55 1.62 -27.42
CA ASP A 18 31.87 0.41 -26.67
C ASP A 18 32.63 0.72 -25.37
N ASP A 19 33.58 1.66 -25.42
CA ASP A 19 34.31 2.11 -24.23
C ASP A 19 33.41 2.93 -23.30
N LEU A 20 32.55 3.79 -23.86
CA LEU A 20 31.57 4.57 -23.12
C LEU A 20 30.65 3.66 -22.28
N VAL A 21 30.00 2.69 -22.93
CA VAL A 21 29.07 1.76 -22.27
C VAL A 21 29.82 0.92 -21.24
N ALA A 22 31.03 0.45 -21.55
CA ALA A 22 31.83 -0.32 -20.61
C ALA A 22 32.24 0.50 -19.37
N ARG A 23 32.61 1.78 -19.54
CA ARG A 23 32.90 2.69 -18.41
C ARG A 23 31.65 2.94 -17.58
N TRP A 24 30.51 3.21 -18.22
CA TRP A 24 29.25 3.46 -17.52
C TRP A 24 28.77 2.26 -16.70
N ILE A 25 28.83 1.05 -17.24
CA ILE A 25 28.52 -0.17 -16.50
C ILE A 25 29.45 -0.33 -15.29
N ARG A 26 30.76 -0.09 -15.45
CA ARG A 26 31.71 -0.16 -14.33
C ARG A 26 31.38 0.87 -13.25
N THR A 27 31.09 2.12 -13.62
CA THR A 27 30.74 3.19 -12.67
C THR A 27 29.50 2.79 -11.87
N VAL A 28 28.40 2.43 -12.53
CA VAL A 28 27.15 2.05 -11.83
C VAL A 28 27.33 0.79 -10.99
N THR A 29 28.03 -0.22 -11.50
CA THR A 29 28.32 -1.46 -10.74
C THR A 29 29.09 -1.17 -9.46
N SER A 30 30.06 -0.25 -9.51
CA SER A 30 30.84 0.16 -8.34
C SER A 30 29.98 0.90 -7.32
N SER A 31 29.06 1.77 -7.76
CA SER A 31 28.15 2.51 -6.89
C SER A 31 27.09 1.62 -6.24
N LEU A 32 26.68 0.53 -6.91
CA LEU A 32 25.67 -0.41 -6.44
C LEU A 32 26.26 -1.72 -5.91
N ALA A 33 27.55 -1.71 -5.55
CA ALA A 33 28.28 -2.88 -5.10
C ALA A 33 27.57 -3.59 -3.94
N GLY A 34 27.40 -4.91 -4.06
CA GLY A 34 26.75 -5.75 -3.05
C GLY A 34 25.22 -5.71 -3.06
N ARG A 35 24.60 -4.85 -3.88
CA ARG A 35 23.14 -4.80 -4.06
C ARG A 35 22.67 -5.45 -5.36
N LEU A 36 23.56 -5.54 -6.36
CA LEU A 36 23.33 -6.13 -7.67
C LEU A 36 24.53 -6.94 -8.13
N THR A 37 24.28 -7.90 -9.01
CA THR A 37 25.33 -8.54 -9.78
C THR A 37 25.77 -7.66 -10.95
N PRO A 38 27.06 -7.74 -11.36
CA PRO A 38 27.53 -7.04 -12.56
C PRO A 38 26.76 -7.43 -13.84
N ALA A 39 26.28 -8.67 -13.92
CA ALA A 39 25.51 -9.16 -15.07
C ALA A 39 24.13 -8.46 -15.19
N GLU A 40 23.43 -8.26 -14.07
CA GLU A 40 22.16 -7.52 -14.03
C GLU A 40 22.37 -6.06 -14.47
N VAL A 41 23.38 -5.38 -13.91
CA VAL A 41 23.71 -4.00 -14.31
C VAL A 41 24.05 -3.92 -15.79
N GLN A 42 24.86 -4.85 -16.30
CA GLN A 42 25.23 -4.88 -17.71
C GLN A 42 24.01 -5.06 -18.61
N GLN A 43 23.08 -5.95 -18.26
CA GLN A 43 21.85 -6.18 -19.02
C GLN A 43 20.98 -4.92 -19.05
N ASP A 44 20.62 -4.39 -17.87
CA ASP A 44 19.73 -3.24 -17.72
C ASP A 44 20.26 -2.01 -18.49
N LEU A 45 21.55 -1.71 -18.32
CA LEU A 45 22.16 -0.51 -18.91
C LEU A 45 22.36 -0.66 -20.42
N THR A 46 22.71 -1.85 -20.92
CA THR A 46 22.86 -2.06 -22.37
C THR A 46 21.52 -1.87 -23.09
N GLU A 47 20.44 -2.38 -22.52
CA GLU A 47 19.09 -2.24 -23.06
C GLU A 47 18.64 -0.77 -23.03
N LEU A 48 18.80 -0.11 -21.88
CA LEU A 48 18.48 1.31 -21.71
C LEU A 48 19.24 2.21 -22.69
N TYR A 49 20.53 1.96 -22.90
CA TYR A 49 21.34 2.76 -23.82
C TYR A 49 20.93 2.57 -25.28
N ARG A 50 20.61 1.33 -25.71
CA ARG A 50 20.07 1.10 -27.05
C ARG A 50 18.75 1.82 -27.27
N ALA A 51 17.83 1.74 -26.31
CA ALA A 51 16.57 2.47 -26.36
C ALA A 51 16.78 3.99 -26.40
N LEU A 52 17.74 4.50 -25.62
CA LEU A 52 18.07 5.92 -25.60
C LEU A 52 18.63 6.41 -26.94
N LEU A 53 19.51 5.64 -27.59
CA LEU A 53 20.03 6.00 -28.92
C LEU A 53 18.92 6.09 -29.97
N VAL A 54 17.97 5.15 -29.96
CA VAL A 54 16.81 5.17 -30.87
C VAL A 54 15.92 6.38 -30.57
N ALA A 55 15.59 6.61 -29.30
CA ALA A 55 14.74 7.71 -28.87
C ALA A 55 15.33 9.08 -29.24
N VAL A 56 16.65 9.27 -29.08
CA VAL A 56 17.35 10.50 -29.47
C VAL A 56 17.38 10.66 -30.99
N ARG A 57 17.53 9.58 -31.75
CA ARG A 57 17.52 9.63 -33.21
C ARG A 57 16.17 10.04 -33.78
N GLU A 58 15.09 9.53 -33.22
CA GLU A 58 13.73 9.76 -33.72
C GLU A 58 13.05 10.99 -33.11
N GLY A 59 13.31 11.27 -31.84
CA GLY A 59 12.63 12.30 -31.05
C GLY A 59 13.51 13.44 -30.54
N GLY A 60 14.82 13.44 -30.86
CA GLY A 60 15.77 14.45 -30.40
C GLY A 60 15.84 14.50 -28.86
N THR A 61 15.51 15.65 -28.28
CA THR A 61 15.53 15.85 -26.82
C THR A 61 14.13 15.86 -26.19
N ALA A 62 13.07 15.52 -26.92
CA ALA A 62 11.71 15.55 -26.42
C ALA A 62 11.40 14.30 -25.58
N THR A 63 11.88 14.28 -24.33
CA THR A 63 11.76 13.15 -23.39
C THR A 63 10.33 12.70 -23.08
N ARG A 64 9.34 13.58 -23.30
CA ARG A 64 7.90 13.29 -23.16
C ARG A 64 7.22 12.81 -24.45
N GLY A 65 7.92 12.83 -25.58
CA GLY A 65 7.38 12.39 -26.87
C GLY A 65 7.24 10.87 -27.00
N GLU A 66 6.59 10.42 -28.07
CA GLU A 66 6.38 8.99 -28.35
C GLU A 66 7.68 8.22 -28.53
N ALA A 67 8.70 8.83 -29.15
CA ALA A 67 10.03 8.22 -29.36
C ALA A 67 10.72 7.77 -28.06
N PHE A 68 10.43 8.43 -26.93
CA PHE A 68 10.96 8.06 -25.60
C PHE A 68 10.08 7.06 -24.85
N GLY A 69 9.03 6.53 -25.48
CA GLY A 69 8.10 5.57 -24.86
C GLY A 69 8.81 4.34 -24.28
N GLU A 70 9.69 3.73 -25.07
CA GLU A 70 10.46 2.55 -24.65
C GLU A 70 11.42 2.87 -23.50
N VAL A 71 12.14 3.98 -23.58
CA VAL A 71 13.03 4.46 -22.51
C VAL A 71 12.25 4.63 -21.20
N ARG A 72 11.07 5.27 -21.24
CA ARG A 72 10.22 5.43 -20.06
C ARG A 72 9.68 4.09 -19.54
N SER A 73 9.39 3.14 -20.42
CA SER A 73 8.97 1.78 -20.02
C SER A 73 10.07 1.09 -19.20
N LEU A 74 11.29 1.03 -19.75
CA LEU A 74 12.45 0.43 -19.09
C LEU A 74 12.78 1.11 -17.76
N LEU A 75 12.77 2.44 -17.72
CA LEU A 75 12.99 3.21 -16.50
C LEU A 75 11.89 3.00 -15.46
N THR A 76 10.65 2.79 -15.91
CA THR A 76 9.53 2.47 -15.01
C THR A 76 9.75 1.12 -14.35
N GLU A 77 10.11 0.10 -15.13
CA GLU A 77 10.39 -1.24 -14.62
C GLU A 77 11.59 -1.25 -13.67
N LEU A 78 12.70 -0.63 -14.06
CA LEU A 78 13.89 -0.48 -13.23
C LEU A 78 13.53 0.20 -11.90
N SER A 79 12.88 1.37 -11.95
CA SER A 79 12.53 2.13 -10.75
C SER A 79 11.57 1.37 -9.83
N ARG A 80 10.56 0.67 -10.38
CA ARG A 80 9.65 -0.18 -9.59
C ARG A 80 10.38 -1.33 -8.90
N ASN A 81 11.26 -2.02 -9.62
CA ASN A 81 12.04 -3.12 -9.06
C ASN A 81 12.98 -2.63 -7.95
N ARG A 82 13.65 -1.49 -8.15
CA ARG A 82 14.50 -0.83 -7.15
C ARG A 82 13.72 -0.43 -5.90
N ALA A 83 12.55 0.18 -6.07
CA ALA A 83 11.68 0.57 -4.96
C ALA A 83 11.28 -0.65 -4.10
N ARG A 84 10.85 -1.74 -4.74
CA ARG A 84 10.49 -3.00 -4.07
C ARG A 84 11.65 -3.65 -3.32
N GLN A 85 12.86 -3.59 -3.88
CA GLN A 85 14.08 -4.16 -3.29
C GLN A 85 14.76 -3.26 -2.25
N GLY A 86 14.18 -2.13 -1.87
CA GLY A 86 14.76 -1.30 -0.81
C GLY A 86 15.88 -0.37 -1.26
N PHE A 87 16.00 -0.06 -2.55
CA PHE A 87 16.95 0.96 -3.02
C PHE A 87 16.38 2.36 -2.75
N SER A 88 17.27 3.30 -2.47
CA SER A 88 16.96 4.72 -2.38
C SER A 88 16.72 5.34 -3.77
N PRO A 89 16.06 6.51 -3.84
CA PRO A 89 15.94 7.26 -5.09
C PRO A 89 17.31 7.56 -5.72
N THR A 90 18.32 7.88 -4.90
CA THR A 90 19.69 8.15 -5.37
C THR A 90 20.34 6.92 -6.00
N GLU A 91 20.25 5.76 -5.35
CA GLU A 91 20.75 4.48 -5.92
C GLU A 91 19.96 4.05 -7.17
N THR A 92 18.72 4.51 -7.32
CA THR A 92 17.93 4.25 -8.55
C THR A 92 18.42 5.14 -9.69
N ALA A 93 18.56 6.43 -9.42
CA ALA A 93 18.90 7.44 -10.42
C ALA A 93 20.38 7.41 -10.87
N ILE A 94 21.29 6.81 -10.06
CA ILE A 94 22.70 6.67 -10.43
C ILE A 94 22.89 5.93 -11.77
N SER A 95 21.98 5.02 -12.09
CA SER A 95 21.94 4.31 -13.37
C SER A 95 21.92 5.27 -14.56
N LEU A 96 21.23 6.41 -14.45
CA LEU A 96 21.20 7.44 -15.50
C LEU A 96 22.29 8.50 -15.30
N PHE A 97 22.46 9.01 -14.09
CA PHE A 97 23.34 10.17 -13.85
C PHE A 97 24.82 9.86 -14.03
N ALA A 98 25.25 8.61 -13.78
CA ALA A 98 26.62 8.19 -14.04
C ALA A 98 27.05 8.35 -15.50
N LEU A 99 26.09 8.36 -16.45
CA LEU A 99 26.40 8.56 -17.87
C LEU A 99 26.95 9.97 -18.14
N LYS A 100 26.59 10.96 -17.32
CA LYS A 100 27.14 12.33 -17.42
C LYS A 100 28.63 12.36 -17.12
N GLU A 101 29.04 11.68 -16.05
CA GLU A 101 30.44 11.58 -15.63
C GLU A 101 31.28 10.83 -16.67
N VAL A 102 30.69 9.79 -17.28
CA VAL A 102 31.38 8.97 -18.28
C VAL A 102 31.57 9.71 -19.61
N LEU A 103 30.67 10.63 -19.93
CA LEU A 103 30.75 11.48 -21.12
C LEU A 103 31.65 12.71 -20.94
N GLU A 104 31.91 13.16 -19.70
CA GLU A 104 32.71 14.36 -19.44
C GLU A 104 34.10 14.33 -20.13
N PRO A 105 34.88 13.23 -20.11
CA PRO A 105 36.17 13.19 -20.80
C PRO A 105 36.08 13.37 -22.32
N ALA A 106 34.96 12.96 -22.94
CA ALA A 106 34.75 13.12 -24.38
C ALA A 106 34.57 14.60 -24.80
N LEU A 107 34.25 15.48 -23.85
CA LEU A 107 34.11 16.92 -24.06
C LEU A 107 35.46 17.64 -24.19
N VAL A 108 36.53 17.04 -23.65
CA VAL A 108 37.88 17.60 -23.72
C VAL A 108 38.44 17.46 -25.15
N GLU A 109 38.04 16.42 -25.86
CA GLU A 109 38.48 16.13 -27.24
C GLU A 109 37.55 16.71 -28.31
N SER A 110 36.25 16.79 -28.03
CA SER A 110 35.23 17.31 -28.94
C SER A 110 34.49 18.49 -28.31
N ALA A 111 34.73 19.69 -28.82
CA ALA A 111 34.25 20.95 -28.22
C ALA A 111 32.73 21.20 -28.31
N ASP A 112 31.87 20.18 -28.44
CA ASP A 112 30.41 20.36 -28.50
C ASP A 112 29.76 20.36 -27.11
N VAL A 113 30.15 21.34 -26.31
CA VAL A 113 29.55 21.64 -25.00
C VAL A 113 28.04 21.84 -25.12
N ALA A 114 27.55 22.36 -26.25
CA ALA A 114 26.13 22.55 -26.47
C ALA A 114 25.38 21.20 -26.61
N ALA A 115 25.94 20.23 -27.31
CA ALA A 115 25.40 18.87 -27.39
C ALA A 115 25.39 18.20 -26.01
N PHE A 116 26.46 18.34 -25.24
CA PHE A 116 26.51 17.81 -23.88
C PHE A 116 25.47 18.45 -22.95
N VAL A 117 25.32 19.77 -22.94
CA VAL A 117 24.31 20.44 -22.12
C VAL A 117 22.90 19.98 -22.50
N ARG A 118 22.61 19.79 -23.80
CA ARG A 118 21.34 19.22 -24.25
C ARG A 118 21.14 17.79 -23.75
N PHE A 119 22.17 16.94 -23.85
CA PHE A 119 22.10 15.58 -23.33
C PHE A 119 21.93 15.53 -21.82
N SER A 120 22.65 16.37 -21.09
CA SER A 120 22.54 16.48 -19.64
C SER A 120 21.11 16.77 -19.22
N ARG A 121 20.41 17.68 -19.93
CA ARG A 121 18.99 17.97 -19.69
C ARG A 121 18.09 16.77 -19.95
N VAL A 122 18.34 16.00 -21.02
CA VAL A 122 17.62 14.74 -21.29
C VAL A 122 17.79 13.76 -20.12
N LEU A 123 19.01 13.60 -19.62
CA LEU A 123 19.28 12.74 -18.46
C LEU A 123 18.69 13.29 -17.16
N ASP A 124 18.64 14.61 -16.96
CA ASP A 124 17.97 15.23 -15.81
C ASP A 124 16.47 14.94 -15.81
N ASP A 125 15.81 15.13 -16.95
CA ASP A 125 14.38 14.84 -17.11
C ASP A 125 14.08 13.35 -16.85
N LEU A 126 14.87 12.45 -17.44
CA LEU A 126 14.71 11.01 -17.23
C LEU A 126 15.07 10.58 -15.80
N GLY A 127 16.07 11.23 -15.19
CA GLY A 127 16.44 11.01 -13.80
C GLY A 127 15.30 11.38 -12.85
N LEU A 128 14.71 12.57 -13.03
CA LEU A 128 13.52 12.99 -12.27
C LEU A 128 12.34 12.02 -12.50
N TYR A 129 12.13 11.56 -13.72
CA TYR A 129 11.11 10.56 -14.02
C TYR A 129 11.30 9.27 -13.20
N THR A 130 12.55 8.77 -13.05
CA THR A 130 12.80 7.59 -12.20
C THR A 130 12.46 7.84 -10.73
N VAL A 131 12.71 9.04 -10.22
CA VAL A 131 12.39 9.43 -8.84
C VAL A 131 10.88 9.52 -8.63
N GLU A 132 10.13 10.09 -9.58
CA GLU A 132 8.66 10.13 -9.54
C GLU A 132 8.07 8.71 -9.52
N VAL A 133 8.54 7.82 -10.40
CA VAL A 133 8.09 6.42 -10.41
C VAL A 133 8.45 5.70 -9.11
N HIS A 134 9.62 5.97 -8.53
CA HIS A 134 10.07 5.36 -7.27
C HIS A 134 9.15 5.77 -6.13
N ALA A 135 8.90 7.07 -5.98
CA ALA A 135 8.02 7.63 -4.97
C ALA A 135 6.60 7.07 -5.09
N LYS A 136 6.02 7.08 -6.30
CA LYS A 136 4.69 6.51 -6.55
C LYS A 136 4.63 5.03 -6.19
N THR A 137 5.63 4.25 -6.57
CA THR A 137 5.69 2.81 -6.25
C THR A 137 5.77 2.59 -4.75
N ARG A 138 6.53 3.43 -4.03
CA ARG A 138 6.63 3.36 -2.56
C ARG A 138 5.31 3.68 -1.88
N GLU A 139 4.59 4.71 -2.34
CA GLU A 139 3.26 5.05 -1.83
C GLU A 139 2.26 3.90 -2.06
N GLU A 140 2.26 3.30 -3.25
CA GLU A 140 1.42 2.13 -3.57
C GLU A 140 1.70 0.95 -2.62
N ILE A 141 2.99 0.65 -2.38
CA ILE A 141 3.40 -0.41 -1.44
C ILE A 141 2.93 -0.09 -0.02
N ILE A 142 3.13 1.13 0.45
CA ILE A 142 2.73 1.55 1.80
C ILE A 142 1.22 1.46 1.98
N SER A 143 0.45 1.91 0.98
CA SER A 143 -1.01 1.84 1.00
C SER A 143 -1.50 0.39 1.05
N ALA A 144 -0.95 -0.49 0.21
CA ALA A 144 -1.30 -1.90 0.21
C ALA A 144 -0.94 -2.60 1.54
N GLN A 145 0.21 -2.26 2.12
CA GLN A 145 0.61 -2.77 3.43
C GLN A 145 -0.33 -2.30 4.55
N ALA A 146 -0.76 -1.04 4.52
CA ALA A 146 -1.71 -0.50 5.48
C ALA A 146 -3.08 -1.21 5.39
N GLU A 147 -3.57 -1.47 4.17
CA GLU A 147 -4.80 -2.22 3.94
C GLU A 147 -4.71 -3.66 4.45
N GLN A 148 -3.61 -4.36 4.16
CA GLN A 148 -3.36 -5.72 4.70
C GLN A 148 -3.31 -5.75 6.23
N LEU A 149 -2.70 -4.74 6.85
CA LEU A 149 -2.69 -4.61 8.31
C LEU A 149 -4.10 -4.39 8.86
N LEU A 150 -4.93 -3.58 8.19
CA LEU A 150 -6.34 -3.39 8.57
C LEU A 150 -7.12 -4.71 8.47
N GLU A 151 -6.95 -5.48 7.39
CA GLU A 151 -7.63 -6.76 7.22
C GLU A 151 -7.27 -7.79 8.31
N LEU A 152 -5.99 -7.85 8.70
CA LEU A 152 -5.48 -8.75 9.75
C LEU A 152 -5.87 -8.29 11.17
N SER A 153 -6.17 -7.01 11.36
CA SER A 153 -6.36 -6.40 12.69
C SER A 153 -7.76 -6.59 13.31
N THR A 154 -8.71 -7.21 12.61
CA THR A 154 -10.07 -7.40 13.13
C THR A 154 -10.66 -8.78 12.77
N PRO A 155 -10.13 -9.88 13.35
CA PRO A 155 -10.66 -11.21 13.07
C PRO A 155 -12.04 -11.37 13.71
N VAL A 156 -13.05 -11.74 12.91
CA VAL A 156 -14.30 -12.27 13.45
C VAL A 156 -14.09 -13.76 13.72
N VAL A 157 -14.27 -14.17 14.97
CA VAL A 157 -13.95 -15.52 15.44
C VAL A 157 -15.21 -16.26 15.89
N LYS A 158 -15.29 -17.55 15.60
CA LYS A 158 -16.33 -18.41 16.19
C LYS A 158 -16.01 -18.64 17.67
N LEU A 159 -16.85 -18.15 18.57
CA LEU A 159 -16.68 -18.37 20.01
C LEU A 159 -17.38 -19.65 20.47
N TRP A 160 -18.53 -19.95 19.87
CA TRP A 160 -19.32 -21.16 20.14
C TRP A 160 -20.25 -21.46 18.97
N ASP A 161 -20.96 -22.59 19.01
CA ASP A 161 -22.04 -22.87 18.07
C ASP A 161 -23.16 -21.83 18.24
N GLY A 162 -23.41 -21.05 17.19
CA GLY A 162 -24.38 -19.95 17.18
C GLY A 162 -23.86 -18.61 17.71
N ILE A 163 -22.58 -18.51 18.10
CA ILE A 163 -21.98 -17.30 18.69
C ILE A 163 -20.69 -16.91 17.96
N VAL A 164 -20.64 -15.69 17.42
CA VAL A 164 -19.43 -15.06 16.88
C VAL A 164 -18.92 -13.95 17.79
N GLY A 165 -17.60 -13.73 17.78
CA GLY A 165 -16.91 -12.70 18.54
C GLY A 165 -16.11 -11.78 17.63
N VAL A 166 -16.09 -10.50 17.98
CA VAL A 166 -15.37 -9.44 17.26
C VAL A 166 -14.52 -8.66 18.27
N PRO A 167 -13.29 -9.09 18.56
CA PRO A 167 -12.38 -8.34 19.39
C PRO A 167 -11.84 -7.12 18.64
N LEU A 168 -12.10 -5.93 19.18
CA LEU A 168 -11.59 -4.66 18.69
C LEU A 168 -10.37 -4.24 19.52
N VAL A 169 -9.22 -4.12 18.87
CA VAL A 169 -7.94 -3.79 19.53
C VAL A 169 -7.30 -2.56 18.89
N GLY A 170 -6.85 -1.60 19.69
CA GLY A 170 -6.18 -0.39 19.22
C GLY A 170 -7.17 0.73 18.88
N THR A 171 -6.71 1.70 18.08
CA THR A 171 -7.54 2.83 17.66
C THR A 171 -8.57 2.37 16.62
N LEU A 172 -9.82 2.78 16.81
CA LEU A 172 -10.88 2.59 15.83
C LEU A 172 -11.02 3.87 15.00
N ASP A 173 -11.07 3.73 13.69
CA ASP A 173 -11.46 4.77 12.76
C ASP A 173 -12.65 4.31 11.91
N SER A 174 -13.21 5.23 11.13
CA SER A 174 -14.40 4.96 10.29
C SER A 174 -14.15 3.87 9.24
N ALA A 175 -12.94 3.82 8.65
CA ALA A 175 -12.60 2.82 7.64
C ALA A 175 -12.55 1.41 8.25
N ARG A 176 -11.87 1.27 9.39
CA ARG A 176 -11.76 0.00 10.09
C ARG A 176 -13.11 -0.49 10.61
N THR A 177 -13.92 0.38 11.21
CA THR A 177 -15.25 0.02 11.70
C THR A 177 -16.20 -0.46 10.59
N GLN A 178 -16.07 0.09 9.37
CA GLN A 178 -16.80 -0.41 8.20
C GLN A 178 -16.36 -1.84 7.83
N VAL A 179 -15.05 -2.10 7.75
CA VAL A 179 -14.50 -3.45 7.48
C VAL A 179 -14.94 -4.46 8.55
N VAL A 180 -14.95 -4.04 9.82
CA VAL A 180 -15.45 -4.85 10.94
C VAL A 180 -16.91 -5.26 10.72
N MET A 181 -17.76 -4.29 10.34
CA MET A 181 -19.17 -4.53 10.11
C MET A 181 -19.37 -5.54 8.98
N GLU A 182 -18.72 -5.35 7.83
CA GLU A 182 -18.82 -6.25 6.68
C GLU A 182 -18.39 -7.67 7.03
N LYS A 183 -17.24 -7.83 7.71
CA LYS A 183 -16.75 -9.15 8.16
C LYS A 183 -17.69 -9.80 9.18
N LEU A 184 -18.25 -9.02 10.10
CA LEU A 184 -19.21 -9.54 11.08
C LEU A 184 -20.46 -10.07 10.38
N LEU A 185 -21.07 -9.28 9.50
CA LEU A 185 -22.30 -9.66 8.80
C LEU A 185 -22.07 -10.91 7.93
N GLN A 186 -20.94 -10.98 7.22
CA GLN A 186 -20.56 -12.17 6.45
C GLN A 186 -20.38 -13.39 7.36
N SER A 187 -19.67 -13.24 8.49
CA SER A 187 -19.45 -14.34 9.43
C SER A 187 -20.72 -14.82 10.11
N LEU A 188 -21.70 -13.93 10.36
CA LEU A 188 -23.01 -14.30 10.90
C LEU A 188 -23.74 -15.26 9.95
N LEU A 189 -23.68 -14.97 8.64
CA LEU A 189 -24.25 -15.82 7.59
C LEU A 189 -23.49 -17.15 7.49
N ASP A 190 -22.17 -17.11 7.27
CA ASP A 190 -21.37 -18.30 7.01
C ASP A 190 -21.43 -19.31 8.16
N GLN A 191 -21.56 -18.82 9.40
CA GLN A 191 -21.58 -19.65 10.60
C GLN A 191 -23.00 -19.90 11.14
N ASN A 192 -24.05 -19.39 10.49
CA ASN A 192 -25.43 -19.41 10.99
C ASN A 192 -25.53 -18.96 12.46
N ALA A 193 -24.82 -17.90 12.81
CA ALA A 193 -24.77 -17.39 14.17
C ALA A 193 -25.96 -16.46 14.47
N THR A 194 -26.62 -16.70 15.59
CA THR A 194 -27.75 -15.88 16.07
C THR A 194 -27.32 -14.89 17.16
N HIS A 195 -26.06 -14.95 17.58
CA HIS A 195 -25.49 -14.07 18.60
C HIS A 195 -24.13 -13.56 18.15
N ALA A 196 -23.89 -12.26 18.36
CA ALA A 196 -22.61 -11.61 18.12
C ALA A 196 -22.14 -10.88 19.37
N ILE A 197 -20.85 -10.99 19.68
CA ILE A 197 -20.22 -10.28 20.79
C ILE A 197 -19.16 -9.33 20.25
N VAL A 198 -19.36 -8.04 20.42
CA VAL A 198 -18.38 -7.00 20.03
C VAL A 198 -17.59 -6.61 21.27
N ASP A 199 -16.33 -6.99 21.32
CA ASP A 199 -15.47 -6.73 22.48
C ASP A 199 -14.60 -5.51 22.25
N ILE A 200 -14.87 -4.44 23.02
CA ILE A 200 -14.12 -3.18 22.95
C ILE A 200 -13.08 -3.06 24.07
N THR A 201 -12.73 -4.16 24.74
CA THR A 201 -11.75 -4.18 25.85
C THR A 201 -10.39 -3.59 25.44
N GLY A 202 -10.00 -3.78 24.18
CA GLY A 202 -8.73 -3.30 23.60
C GLY A 202 -8.79 -1.90 22.98
N VAL A 203 -9.91 -1.19 23.08
CA VAL A 203 -10.11 0.16 22.53
C VAL A 203 -9.82 1.20 23.63
N PRO A 204 -8.84 2.10 23.45
CA PRO A 204 -8.42 3.02 24.51
C PRO A 204 -9.41 4.18 24.74
N SER A 205 -10.10 4.64 23.70
CA SER A 205 -11.07 5.73 23.76
C SER A 205 -12.14 5.56 22.69
N VAL A 206 -13.35 6.02 22.99
CA VAL A 206 -14.47 6.04 22.05
C VAL A 206 -14.89 7.49 21.82
N ASP A 207 -14.91 7.91 20.56
CA ASP A 207 -15.46 9.21 20.15
C ASP A 207 -16.87 9.06 19.55
N THR A 208 -17.46 10.18 19.11
CA THR A 208 -18.78 10.19 18.49
C THR A 208 -18.86 9.34 17.22
N GLN A 209 -17.82 9.36 16.38
CA GLN A 209 -17.84 8.64 15.10
C GLN A 209 -17.77 7.13 15.32
N VAL A 210 -16.84 6.68 16.19
CA VAL A 210 -16.68 5.27 16.55
C VAL A 210 -17.96 4.73 17.18
N ALA A 211 -18.54 5.45 18.14
CA ALA A 211 -19.78 5.02 18.77
C ALA A 211 -20.95 4.91 17.77
N GLN A 212 -21.10 5.86 16.85
CA GLN A 212 -22.10 5.79 15.78
C GLN A 212 -21.88 4.58 14.86
N HIS A 213 -20.64 4.25 14.50
CA HIS A 213 -20.34 3.09 13.67
C HIS A 213 -20.62 1.78 14.41
N LEU A 214 -20.29 1.68 15.70
CA LEU A 214 -20.65 0.54 16.54
C LEU A 214 -22.18 0.32 16.59
N LEU A 215 -22.95 1.41 16.76
CA LEU A 215 -24.41 1.34 16.73
C LEU A 215 -24.94 0.84 15.39
N LYS A 216 -24.42 1.36 14.27
CA LYS A 216 -24.78 0.87 12.93
C LYS A 216 -24.50 -0.61 12.77
N THR A 217 -23.34 -1.08 13.22
CA THR A 217 -22.96 -2.50 13.20
C THR A 217 -23.94 -3.35 14.00
N VAL A 218 -24.33 -2.90 15.20
CA VAL A 218 -25.30 -3.61 16.05
C VAL A 218 -26.68 -3.67 15.40
N VAL A 219 -27.15 -2.57 14.82
CA VAL A 219 -28.43 -2.52 14.10
C VAL A 219 -28.40 -3.44 12.89
N ALA A 220 -27.34 -3.41 12.09
CA ALA A 220 -27.19 -4.26 10.91
C ALA A 220 -27.20 -5.75 11.28
N ALA A 221 -26.46 -6.15 12.32
CA ALA A 221 -26.47 -7.52 12.81
C ALA A 221 -27.86 -7.96 13.30
N ARG A 222 -28.59 -7.06 13.98
CA ARG A 222 -29.98 -7.31 14.39
C ARG A 222 -30.91 -7.51 13.19
N MET A 223 -30.72 -6.76 12.10
CA MET A 223 -31.47 -6.96 10.85
C MET A 223 -31.17 -8.32 10.20
N MET A 224 -29.98 -8.89 10.44
CA MET A 224 -29.62 -10.26 10.04
C MET A 224 -30.16 -11.34 10.99
N GLY A 225 -30.95 -10.97 12.01
CA GLY A 225 -31.50 -11.90 12.99
C GLY A 225 -30.54 -12.29 14.11
N ALA A 226 -29.42 -11.58 14.27
CA ALA A 226 -28.44 -11.83 15.32
C ALA A 226 -28.58 -10.84 16.50
N GLU A 227 -28.60 -11.35 17.73
CA GLU A 227 -28.55 -10.54 18.94
C GLU A 227 -27.11 -10.10 19.23
N CYS A 228 -26.87 -8.79 19.25
CA CYS A 228 -25.56 -8.22 19.55
C CYS A 228 -25.41 -7.86 21.03
N THR A 229 -24.31 -8.29 21.62
CA THR A 229 -23.85 -7.86 22.95
C THR A 229 -22.53 -7.11 22.84
N ILE A 230 -22.38 -5.98 23.53
CA ILE A 230 -21.11 -5.25 23.62
C ILE A 230 -20.41 -5.59 24.93
N SER A 231 -19.15 -6.02 24.86
CA SER A 231 -18.31 -6.29 26.04
C SER A 231 -17.14 -5.32 26.18
N GLY A 232 -16.60 -5.19 27.38
CA GLY A 232 -15.37 -4.42 27.61
C GLY A 232 -15.58 -2.92 27.82
N ILE A 233 -16.81 -2.49 28.13
CA ILE A 233 -17.10 -1.08 28.44
C ILE A 233 -16.49 -0.73 29.81
N ARG A 234 -15.36 -0.01 29.78
CA ARG A 234 -14.70 0.53 30.97
C ARG A 234 -15.46 1.76 31.49
N PRO A 235 -15.33 2.12 32.80
CA PRO A 235 -16.02 3.28 33.36
C PRO A 235 -15.79 4.58 32.57
N GLN A 236 -14.57 4.81 32.08
CA GLN A 236 -14.24 5.99 31.27
C GLN A 236 -14.99 6.02 29.93
N ILE A 237 -15.10 4.87 29.24
CA ILE A 237 -15.84 4.76 27.97
C ILE A 237 -17.34 5.02 28.21
N ALA A 238 -17.90 4.46 29.29
CA ALA A 238 -19.30 4.69 29.65
C ALA A 238 -19.58 6.18 29.92
N GLN A 239 -18.70 6.86 30.66
CA GLN A 239 -18.83 8.31 30.91
C GLN A 239 -18.77 9.11 29.61
N THR A 240 -17.85 8.77 28.70
CA THR A 240 -17.74 9.43 27.40
C THR A 240 -19.00 9.22 26.56
N ILE A 241 -19.53 8.00 26.48
CA ILE A 241 -20.78 7.70 25.75
C ILE A 241 -21.95 8.54 26.28
N VAL A 242 -22.10 8.63 27.61
CA VAL A 242 -23.15 9.44 28.25
C VAL A 242 -22.94 10.94 27.98
N ALA A 243 -21.71 11.43 28.09
CA ALA A 243 -21.37 12.83 27.83
C ALA A 243 -21.61 13.24 26.36
N LEU A 244 -21.40 12.31 25.43
CA LEU A 244 -21.68 12.50 24.01
C LEU A 244 -23.18 12.42 23.67
N GLY A 245 -24.04 12.05 24.63
CA GLY A 245 -25.48 11.91 24.42
C GLY A 245 -25.86 10.74 23.52
N ILE A 246 -25.04 9.70 23.46
CA ILE A 246 -25.26 8.54 22.60
C ILE A 246 -26.12 7.51 23.34
N GLU A 247 -27.30 7.24 22.81
CA GLU A 247 -28.23 6.27 23.39
C GLU A 247 -27.96 4.87 22.82
N PHE A 248 -27.46 3.97 23.68
CA PHE A 248 -27.29 2.55 23.35
C PHE A 248 -28.61 1.75 23.44
N GLY A 249 -29.73 2.38 23.83
CA GLY A 249 -31.05 1.78 23.86
C GLY A 249 -31.08 0.38 24.50
N ASP A 250 -31.68 -0.58 23.79
CA ASP A 250 -31.80 -1.99 24.20
C ASP A 250 -30.58 -2.85 23.82
N ILE A 251 -29.39 -2.25 23.65
CA ILE A 251 -28.17 -3.02 23.37
C ILE A 251 -27.67 -3.62 24.68
N THR A 252 -27.60 -4.95 24.73
CA THR A 252 -27.05 -5.65 25.89
C THR A 252 -25.56 -5.32 26.04
N THR A 253 -25.18 -4.89 27.23
CA THR A 253 -23.78 -4.61 27.58
C THR A 253 -23.29 -5.51 28.70
N LYS A 254 -22.00 -5.88 28.65
CA LYS A 254 -21.33 -6.65 29.71
C LYS A 254 -19.94 -6.09 29.99
N ALA A 255 -19.48 -6.24 31.22
CA ALA A 255 -18.16 -5.74 31.63
C ALA A 255 -17.01 -6.50 30.95
N THR A 256 -17.16 -7.82 30.77
CA THR A 256 -16.12 -8.69 30.20
C THR A 256 -16.65 -9.55 29.04
N LEU A 257 -15.75 -9.97 28.16
CA LEU A 257 -16.07 -10.93 27.08
C LEU A 257 -16.64 -12.24 27.66
N ALA A 258 -16.11 -12.71 28.80
CA ALA A 258 -16.59 -13.92 29.48
C ALA A 258 -18.05 -13.78 29.93
N ASP A 259 -18.45 -12.62 30.46
CA ASP A 259 -19.83 -12.37 30.88
C ASP A 259 -20.78 -12.23 29.70
N ALA A 260 -20.30 -11.66 28.58
CA ALA A 260 -21.05 -11.62 27.32
C ALA A 260 -21.27 -13.03 26.75
N LEU A 261 -20.23 -13.86 26.75
CA LEU A 261 -20.34 -15.24 26.29
C LEU A 261 -21.31 -16.05 27.17
N ARG A 262 -21.21 -15.93 28.50
CA ARG A 262 -22.14 -16.59 29.42
C ARG A 262 -23.59 -16.16 29.18
N HIS A 263 -23.80 -14.87 28.92
CA HIS A 263 -25.13 -14.35 28.62
C HIS A 263 -25.70 -14.92 27.30
N ALA A 264 -24.90 -14.92 26.24
CA ALA A 264 -25.31 -15.46 24.94
C ALA A 264 -25.59 -16.98 25.01
N LEU A 265 -24.77 -17.75 25.71
CA LEU A 265 -25.01 -19.19 25.93
C LEU A 265 -26.35 -19.45 26.61
N HIS A 266 -26.64 -18.72 27.70
CA HIS A 266 -27.91 -18.85 28.43
C HIS A 266 -29.13 -18.51 27.55
N ARG A 267 -28.99 -17.55 26.63
CA ARG A 267 -30.06 -17.19 25.67
C ARG A 267 -30.29 -18.29 24.63
N ILE A 268 -29.22 -18.89 24.12
CA ILE A 268 -29.32 -20.04 23.21
C ILE A 268 -30.01 -21.23 23.90
N GLU A 269 -29.65 -21.52 25.15
CA GLU A 269 -30.27 -22.61 25.93
C GLU A 269 -31.77 -22.37 26.14
N GLN A 270 -32.18 -21.15 26.49
CA GLN A 270 -33.59 -20.79 26.64
C GLN A 270 -34.40 -20.91 25.35
N THR A 271 -33.76 -20.67 24.20
CA THR A 271 -34.41 -20.77 22.88
C THR A 271 -34.53 -22.23 22.42
N ARG A 272 -33.67 -23.14 22.93
CA ARG A 272 -33.68 -24.57 22.61
C ARG A 272 -34.64 -25.39 23.47
N VAL A 273 -35.03 -24.93 24.65
CA VAL A 273 -36.04 -25.62 25.47
C VAL A 273 -37.43 -25.28 24.92
N PRO A 274 -38.19 -26.26 24.37
CA PRO A 274 -39.53 -25.99 23.87
C PRO A 274 -40.46 -25.57 25.01
N ALA A 275 -41.32 -24.59 24.74
CA ALA A 275 -42.45 -24.20 25.60
C ALA A 275 -43.50 -25.32 25.66
N GLY A 276 -43.17 -26.44 26.32
CA GLY A 276 -44.08 -27.56 26.45
C GLY A 276 -43.70 -28.45 27.62
N ILE A 277 -44.11 -28.07 28.84
CA ILE A 277 -44.95 -28.88 29.74
C ILE A 277 -45.72 -27.89 30.65
N GLY A 278 -46.87 -27.43 30.17
CA GLY A 278 -47.81 -26.59 30.92
C GLY A 278 -49.23 -27.06 30.68
N GLY A 279 -49.56 -28.24 31.22
CA GLY A 279 -50.91 -28.79 31.24
C GLY A 279 -51.11 -29.52 32.55
N GLN A 280 -51.76 -28.84 33.49
CA GLN A 280 -52.15 -29.35 34.82
C GLN A 280 -53.36 -30.29 34.73
N ALA A 281 -53.48 -31.08 35.81
CA ALA A 281 -54.64 -31.83 36.32
C ALA A 281 -54.86 -33.24 35.78
#